data_AF-A0A2T0WDZ8-F1
#
_entry.id   AF-A0A2T0WDZ8-F1
#
_cell.length_a   1.000
_cell.length_b   1.000
_cell.length_c   1.000
_cell.angle_alpha   90.00
_cell.angle_beta   90.00
_cell.angle_gamma   90.00
#
_symmetry.space_group_name_H-M   'P 1'
#
loop_
_entity.id
_entity.type
_entity.pdbx_description
1 polymer ?
#
loop_
_entity_poly.entity_id
_entity_poly.type
_entity_poly.pdbx_seq_one_letter_code
_entity_poly.pdbx_strand_id
1 'polypeptide(L)'
;MLFSSSAFAQEKTEGPFNFIQIGEVNVFGKSIDKQTRCVHWHSALDIIAIKFKCCDKYYPCFSCHEEEADHDHEVWPISEFDQKAILCGVCAEELSIEDYMASDNTCPNCESSFNPGCSNHYHLYFETPSTPEVAHLQNKTRDPFRLRQLSKTTH
;
A
#
# COMPACT_ATOMS: atom_id res chain seq x y z
N MET A 1 -5.59 -46.83 -29.59
CA MET A 1 -5.19 -45.48 -29.17
C MET A 1 -6.43 -44.79 -28.62
N LEU A 2 -6.58 -44.72 -27.30
CA LEU A 2 -7.72 -44.09 -26.64
C LEU A 2 -7.26 -42.73 -26.11
N PHE A 3 -7.68 -41.65 -26.77
CA PHE A 3 -7.50 -40.30 -26.26
C PHE A 3 -8.63 -40.01 -25.28
N SER A 4 -8.33 -40.04 -23.99
CA SER A 4 -9.23 -39.53 -22.96
C SER A 4 -8.87 -38.07 -22.71
N SER A 5 -9.50 -37.17 -23.46
CA SER A 5 -9.38 -35.73 -23.24
C SER A 5 -10.26 -35.36 -22.06
N SER A 6 -9.65 -35.27 -20.86
CA SER A 6 -10.30 -34.62 -19.72
C SER A 6 -10.36 -33.13 -20.02
N ALA A 7 -11.54 -32.64 -20.38
CA ALA A 7 -11.83 -31.22 -20.41
C ALA A 7 -11.76 -30.70 -18.97
N PHE A 8 -10.71 -29.93 -18.66
CA PHE A 8 -10.69 -29.12 -17.45
C PHE A 8 -11.82 -28.10 -17.57
N ALA A 9 -12.87 -28.30 -16.78
CA ALA A 9 -13.90 -27.30 -16.59
C ALA A 9 -13.21 -26.06 -15.99
N GLN A 10 -13.20 -24.96 -16.75
CA GLN A 10 -12.82 -23.66 -16.23
C GLN A 10 -13.81 -23.31 -15.12
N GLU A 11 -13.34 -23.22 -13.87
CA GLU A 11 -14.12 -22.69 -12.76
C GLU A 11 -14.62 -21.30 -13.16
N LYS A 12 -15.95 -21.13 -13.14
CA LYS A 12 -16.60 -19.84 -13.27
C LYS A 12 -16.00 -18.91 -12.22
N THR A 13 -15.33 -17.84 -12.66
CA THR A 13 -15.12 -16.67 -11.83
C THR A 13 -16.49 -16.12 -11.45
N GLU A 14 -16.93 -16.43 -10.24
CA GLU A 14 -17.86 -15.56 -9.52
C GLU A 14 -17.25 -14.16 -9.54
N GLY A 15 -18.08 -13.14 -9.75
CA GLY A 15 -17.63 -11.76 -9.97
C GLY A 15 -16.74 -11.23 -8.84
N PRO A 16 -16.31 -9.95 -8.91
CA PRO A 16 -15.43 -9.43 -7.87
C PRO A 16 -16.07 -9.61 -6.49
N PHE A 17 -15.34 -10.25 -5.59
CA PHE A 17 -15.70 -10.36 -4.20
C PHE A 17 -15.54 -8.98 -3.58
N ASN A 18 -16.58 -8.46 -2.92
CA ASN A 18 -16.48 -7.20 -2.16
C ASN A 18 -15.70 -7.37 -0.85
N PHE A 19 -15.31 -8.60 -0.54
CA PHE A 19 -14.70 -9.00 0.70
C PHE A 19 -14.00 -10.35 0.50
N ILE A 20 -12.74 -10.44 0.92
CA ILE A 20 -11.98 -11.69 1.00
C ILE A 20 -11.28 -11.78 2.35
N GLN A 21 -10.88 -13.00 2.71
CA GLN A 21 -10.08 -13.26 3.90
C GLN A 21 -8.73 -13.85 3.50
N ILE A 22 -7.65 -13.28 4.03
CA ILE A 22 -6.27 -13.73 3.83
C ILE A 22 -5.71 -14.07 5.21
N GLY A 23 -5.57 -15.37 5.51
CA GLY A 23 -5.30 -15.82 6.87
C GLY A 23 -6.44 -15.42 7.82
N GLU A 24 -6.13 -14.62 8.85
CA GLU A 24 -7.11 -14.07 9.80
C GLU A 24 -7.49 -12.62 9.48
N VAL A 25 -6.94 -12.04 8.41
CA VAL A 25 -7.12 -10.63 8.04
C VAL A 25 -8.23 -10.48 7.00
N ASN A 26 -9.11 -9.51 7.25
CA ASN A 26 -10.20 -9.13 6.36
C ASN A 26 -9.73 -8.08 5.35
N VAL A 27 -9.96 -8.32 4.07
CA VAL A 27 -9.65 -7.40 2.97
C VAL A 27 -10.93 -7.04 2.24
N PHE A 28 -11.19 -5.74 2.15
CA PHE A 28 -12.41 -5.15 1.58
C PHE A 28 -12.16 -4.63 0.15
N GLY A 29 -13.22 -4.24 -0.55
CA GLY A 29 -13.16 -3.81 -1.95
C GLY A 29 -13.29 -4.95 -2.95
N LYS A 30 -13.27 -4.60 -4.24
CA LYS A 30 -13.62 -5.49 -5.36
C LYS A 30 -12.45 -6.41 -5.78
N SER A 31 -12.10 -7.34 -4.92
CA SER A 31 -11.08 -8.36 -5.19
C SER A 31 -11.55 -9.36 -6.25
N ILE A 32 -10.65 -9.82 -7.12
CA ILE A 32 -10.95 -10.79 -8.19
C ILE A 32 -10.46 -12.21 -7.87
N ASP A 33 -9.70 -12.36 -6.78
CA ASP A 33 -9.20 -13.62 -6.27
C ASP A 33 -8.85 -13.50 -4.77
N LYS A 34 -8.26 -14.57 -4.22
CA LYS A 34 -7.84 -14.67 -2.82
C LYS A 34 -6.36 -14.31 -2.63
N GLN A 35 -5.83 -13.41 -3.44
CA GLN A 35 -4.46 -12.87 -3.34
C GLN A 35 -4.46 -11.37 -3.56
N THR A 36 -5.51 -10.69 -3.08
CA THR A 36 -5.68 -9.24 -3.02
C THR A 36 -5.71 -8.50 -4.37
N ARG A 37 -5.58 -9.17 -5.51
CA ARG A 37 -5.77 -8.53 -6.82
C ARG A 37 -7.20 -8.01 -6.94
N CYS A 38 -7.40 -6.88 -7.60
CA CYS A 38 -8.71 -6.23 -7.71
C CYS A 38 -9.05 -5.85 -9.16
N VAL A 39 -10.28 -5.38 -9.37
CA VAL A 39 -10.74 -4.92 -10.68
C VAL A 39 -9.92 -3.76 -11.24
N HIS A 40 -9.25 -2.97 -10.38
CA HIS A 40 -8.41 -1.85 -10.79
C HIS A 40 -6.96 -2.29 -11.12
N TRP A 41 -6.39 -3.21 -10.34
CA TRP A 41 -5.01 -3.69 -10.46
C TRP A 41 -4.94 -5.20 -10.24
N HIS A 42 -4.44 -5.95 -11.23
CA HIS A 42 -4.53 -7.42 -11.26
C HIS A 42 -3.42 -8.11 -12.09
N SER A 43 -2.26 -7.50 -12.22
CA SER A 43 -1.06 -8.25 -12.62
C SER A 43 -0.73 -9.33 -11.58
N ALA A 44 0.13 -10.29 -11.95
CA ALA A 44 0.59 -11.32 -11.03
C ALA A 44 1.35 -10.77 -9.80
N LEU A 45 1.75 -9.49 -9.83
CA LEU A 45 2.51 -8.82 -8.78
C LEU A 45 1.63 -7.94 -7.86
N ASP A 46 0.35 -7.73 -8.21
CA ASP A 46 -0.60 -6.91 -7.44
C ASP A 46 -1.18 -7.71 -6.26
N ILE A 47 -0.29 -8.27 -5.45
CA ILE A 47 -0.58 -9.25 -4.39
C ILE A 47 -0.35 -8.68 -2.98
N ILE A 48 -0.51 -7.37 -2.82
CA ILE A 48 -0.55 -6.72 -1.50
C ILE A 48 -1.94 -6.11 -1.25
N ALA A 49 -2.31 -5.99 0.03
CA ALA A 49 -3.34 -5.07 0.48
C ALA A 49 -2.75 -4.07 1.47
N ILE A 50 -3.29 -2.86 1.49
CA ILE A 50 -2.82 -1.75 2.31
C ILE A 50 -3.85 -1.45 3.40
N LYS A 51 -3.39 -1.35 4.65
CA LYS A 51 -4.19 -0.86 5.79
C LYS A 51 -4.29 0.66 5.69
N PHE A 52 -5.49 1.19 5.61
CA PHE A 52 -5.72 2.63 5.51
C PHE A 52 -5.70 3.27 6.90
N LYS A 53 -4.95 4.37 7.05
CA LYS A 53 -4.78 5.08 8.32
C LYS A 53 -6.10 5.58 8.91
N CYS A 54 -7.02 6.01 8.05
CA CYS A 54 -8.31 6.58 8.45
C CYS A 54 -9.26 5.57 9.14
N CYS A 55 -9.12 4.27 8.87
CA CYS A 55 -10.11 3.28 9.33
C CYS A 55 -9.55 1.90 9.73
N ASP A 56 -8.23 1.69 9.66
CA ASP A 56 -7.54 0.44 9.97
C ASP A 56 -8.02 -0.79 9.18
N LYS A 57 -8.70 -0.57 8.05
CA LYS A 57 -9.15 -1.63 7.13
C LYS A 57 -8.15 -1.86 6.01
N TYR A 58 -8.06 -3.11 5.56
CA TYR A 58 -7.26 -3.47 4.40
C TYR A 58 -8.06 -3.37 3.10
N TYR A 59 -7.45 -2.75 2.10
CA TYR A 59 -7.96 -2.68 0.73
C TYR A 59 -6.84 -3.04 -0.27
N PRO A 60 -7.15 -3.70 -1.40
CA PRO A 60 -6.20 -3.93 -2.49
C PRO A 60 -5.53 -2.67 -3.02
N CYS A 61 -6.27 -1.56 -3.05
CA CYS A 61 -5.80 -0.30 -3.59
C CYS A 61 -6.67 0.88 -3.14
N PHE A 62 -6.18 2.09 -3.44
CA PHE A 62 -6.86 3.36 -3.24
C PHE A 62 -8.27 3.43 -3.82
N SER A 63 -8.46 3.04 -5.08
CA SER A 63 -9.77 3.11 -5.72
C SER A 63 -10.78 2.15 -5.10
N CYS A 64 -10.34 1.00 -4.57
CA CYS A 64 -11.22 0.13 -3.80
C CYS A 64 -11.68 0.79 -2.49
N HIS A 65 -10.80 1.54 -1.82
CA HIS A 65 -11.18 2.33 -0.65
C HIS A 65 -12.15 3.44 -1.01
N GLU A 66 -11.84 4.29 -2.01
CA GLU A 66 -12.72 5.41 -2.39
C GLU A 66 -14.12 4.98 -2.83
N GLU A 67 -14.25 3.79 -3.42
CA GLU A 67 -15.55 3.27 -3.85
C GLU A 67 -16.41 2.73 -2.70
N GLU A 68 -15.80 2.31 -1.59
CA GLU A 68 -16.50 1.63 -0.49
C GLU A 68 -16.59 2.48 0.79
N ALA A 69 -15.54 3.27 1.08
CA ALA A 69 -15.47 4.12 2.26
C ALA A 69 -16.36 5.36 2.10
N ASP A 70 -16.99 5.76 3.19
CA ASP A 70 -17.83 6.95 3.31
C ASP A 70 -17.06 8.18 3.81
N HIS A 71 -15.73 8.11 3.77
CA HIS A 71 -14.81 9.12 4.31
C HIS A 71 -13.55 9.23 3.44
N ASP A 72 -12.91 10.39 3.55
CA ASP A 72 -11.64 10.66 2.88
C ASP A 72 -10.51 9.82 3.50
N HIS A 73 -9.54 9.45 2.67
CA HIS A 73 -8.36 8.73 3.13
C HIS A 73 -7.42 9.63 3.94
N GLU A 74 -6.68 8.99 4.85
CA GLU A 74 -5.54 9.58 5.55
C GLU A 74 -4.26 8.84 5.17
N VAL A 75 -3.12 9.53 5.23
CA VAL A 75 -1.81 8.94 5.00
C VAL A 75 -1.10 8.65 6.32
N TRP A 76 -0.37 7.55 6.39
CA TRP A 76 0.48 7.24 7.55
C TRP A 76 1.64 8.26 7.62
N PRO A 77 1.83 8.93 8.77
CA PRO A 77 2.97 9.83 8.95
C PRO A 77 4.28 9.04 9.09
N ILE A 78 5.41 9.67 8.75
CA ILE A 78 6.75 9.03 8.84
C ILE A 78 7.01 8.48 10.26
N SER A 79 6.51 9.17 11.29
CA SER A 79 6.66 8.75 12.69
C SER A 79 5.97 7.43 13.05
N GLU A 80 5.14 6.89 12.16
CA GLU A 80 4.35 5.66 12.35
C GLU A 80 4.68 4.60 11.29
N PHE A 81 5.85 4.66 10.64
CA PHE A 81 6.23 3.67 9.63
C PHE A 81 6.55 2.28 10.22
N ASP A 82 6.64 2.17 11.54
CA ASP A 82 6.74 0.91 12.28
C ASP A 82 5.41 0.12 12.27
N GLN A 83 4.29 0.77 11.90
CA GLN A 83 2.97 0.15 11.91
C GLN A 83 2.82 -0.92 10.83
N LYS A 84 2.25 -2.06 11.23
CA LYS A 84 1.89 -3.18 10.37
C LYS A 84 0.74 -2.77 9.44
N ALA A 85 1.07 -2.33 8.23
CA ALA A 85 0.10 -1.75 7.30
C ALA A 85 0.10 -2.40 5.91
N ILE A 86 0.97 -3.37 5.65
CA ILE A 86 1.05 -4.04 4.34
C ILE A 86 0.83 -5.52 4.53
N LEU A 87 -0.22 -6.05 3.91
CA LEU A 87 -0.57 -7.46 3.97
C LEU A 87 -0.10 -8.15 2.68
N CYS A 88 0.69 -9.21 2.81
CA CYS A 88 1.01 -10.09 1.69
C CYS A 88 -0.18 -11.00 1.37
N GLY A 89 -0.75 -10.87 0.17
CA GLY A 89 -1.86 -11.68 -0.32
C GLY A 89 -1.53 -13.16 -0.53
N VAL A 90 -0.25 -13.53 -0.53
CA VAL A 90 0.19 -14.93 -0.71
C VAL A 90 0.32 -15.69 0.60
N CYS A 91 0.95 -15.06 1.62
CA CYS A 91 1.28 -15.74 2.87
C CYS A 91 0.60 -15.17 4.11
N ALA A 92 -0.22 -14.13 3.96
CA ALA A 92 -0.90 -13.41 5.05
C ALA A 92 0.02 -12.70 6.05
N GLU A 93 1.32 -12.57 5.75
CA GLU A 93 2.23 -11.79 6.60
C GLU A 93 1.87 -10.31 6.56
N GLU A 94 1.71 -9.70 7.73
CA GLU A 94 1.63 -8.25 7.89
C GLU A 94 3.04 -7.67 8.06
N LEU A 95 3.48 -6.87 7.09
CA LEU A 95 4.72 -6.11 7.10
C LEU A 95 4.47 -4.71 7.67
N SER A 96 5.47 -4.17 8.36
CA SER A 96 5.47 -2.74 8.65
C SER A 96 5.67 -1.95 7.36
N ILE A 97 5.34 -0.67 7.37
CA ILE A 97 5.60 0.21 6.23
C ILE A 97 7.10 0.26 5.95
N GLU A 98 7.92 0.38 7.01
CA GLU A 98 9.39 0.34 6.88
C GLU A 98 9.91 -0.97 6.29
N ASP A 99 9.40 -2.13 6.73
CA ASP A 99 9.82 -3.45 6.23
C ASP A 99 9.47 -3.58 4.75
N TYR A 100 8.27 -3.15 4.36
CA TYR A 100 7.81 -3.17 2.96
C TYR A 100 8.67 -2.25 2.08
N MET A 101 8.94 -1.02 2.52
CA MET A 101 9.77 -0.09 1.76
C MET A 101 11.23 -0.56 1.61
N ALA A 102 11.73 -1.35 2.57
CA ALA A 102 13.07 -1.93 2.54
C ALA A 102 13.14 -3.29 1.82
N SER A 103 12.02 -3.83 1.34
CA SER A 103 11.90 -5.24 0.93
C SER A 103 12.40 -5.57 -0.49
N ASP A 104 12.86 -4.57 -1.23
CA ASP A 104 13.17 -4.67 -2.67
C ASP A 104 12.02 -5.31 -3.48
N ASN A 105 10.78 -4.88 -3.18
CA ASN A 105 9.56 -5.38 -3.78
C ASN A 105 9.40 -6.91 -3.66
N THR A 106 9.86 -7.50 -2.57
CA THR A 106 9.73 -8.93 -2.31
C THR A 106 9.20 -9.16 -0.89
N CYS A 107 8.29 -10.11 -0.70
CA CYS A 107 7.85 -10.49 0.64
C CYS A 107 9.00 -11.13 1.42
N PRO A 108 9.43 -10.62 2.58
CA PRO A 108 10.52 -11.21 3.35
C PRO A 108 10.16 -12.57 3.98
N ASN A 109 8.86 -12.90 4.06
CA ASN A 109 8.39 -14.16 4.63
C ASN A 109 8.26 -15.28 3.57
N CYS A 110 7.71 -14.99 2.39
CA CYS A 110 7.41 -16.01 1.38
C CYS A 110 8.06 -15.79 0.01
N GLU A 111 8.93 -14.78 -0.11
CA GLU A 111 9.74 -14.48 -1.31
C GLU A 111 8.93 -14.16 -2.59
N SER A 112 7.61 -13.97 -2.46
CA SER A 112 6.77 -13.56 -3.58
C SER A 112 7.06 -12.12 -3.98
N SER A 113 7.17 -11.86 -5.28
CA SER A 113 7.44 -10.52 -5.82
C SER A 113 6.19 -9.65 -5.78
N PHE A 114 6.38 -8.42 -5.32
CA PHE A 114 5.40 -7.34 -5.33
C PHE A 114 5.58 -6.44 -6.55
N ASN A 115 4.56 -5.68 -6.89
CA ASN A 115 4.61 -4.77 -8.02
C ASN A 115 5.47 -3.53 -7.67
N PRO A 116 6.62 -3.30 -8.33
CA PRO A 116 7.45 -2.11 -8.09
C PRO A 116 6.74 -0.81 -8.48
N GLY A 117 5.72 -0.89 -9.34
CA GLY A 117 4.87 0.23 -9.72
C GLY A 117 4.07 0.84 -8.56
N CYS A 118 3.85 0.09 -7.47
CA CYS A 118 3.18 0.59 -6.26
C CYS A 118 3.88 1.82 -5.66
N SER A 119 5.20 1.93 -5.83
CA SER A 119 5.99 3.08 -5.37
C SER A 119 5.56 4.43 -5.96
N ASN A 120 4.98 4.43 -7.16
CA ASN A 120 4.45 5.63 -7.80
C ASN A 120 3.23 6.19 -7.05
N HIS A 121 2.61 5.40 -6.17
CA HIS A 121 1.37 5.72 -5.47
C HIS A 121 1.56 5.89 -3.97
N TYR A 122 2.79 5.88 -3.45
CA TYR A 122 3.05 5.99 -2.02
C TYR A 122 2.42 7.23 -1.39
N HIS A 123 2.35 8.35 -2.10
CA HIS A 123 1.72 9.58 -1.62
C HIS A 123 0.21 9.44 -1.28
N LEU A 124 -0.47 8.39 -1.73
CA LEU A 124 -1.87 8.09 -1.39
C LEU A 124 -2.02 7.32 -0.07
N TYR A 125 -0.94 6.76 0.46
CA TYR A 125 -0.97 5.89 1.64
C TYR A 125 -0.01 6.35 2.73
N PHE A 126 1.11 6.94 2.35
CA PHE A 126 2.24 7.25 3.20
C PHE A 126 2.68 8.70 2.99
N GLU A 127 3.10 9.34 4.07
CA GLU A 127 3.76 10.63 3.99
C GLU A 127 5.04 10.50 3.14
N THR A 128 5.18 11.39 2.16
CA THR A 128 6.37 11.48 1.32
C THR A 128 6.90 12.91 1.35
N PRO A 129 8.19 13.15 1.04
CA PRO A 129 8.75 14.50 0.98
C PRO A 129 8.01 15.45 0.01
N SER A 130 7.25 14.89 -0.94
CA SER A 130 6.41 15.62 -1.90
C SER A 130 5.02 16.01 -1.40
N THR A 131 4.60 15.58 -0.21
CA THR A 131 3.30 15.97 0.36
C THR A 131 3.30 17.50 0.61
N PRO A 132 2.27 18.26 0.17
CA PRO A 132 2.29 19.73 0.14
C PRO A 132 2.64 20.39 1.49
N GLU A 133 2.24 19.76 2.59
CA GLU A 133 2.51 20.25 3.96
C GLU A 133 3.99 20.13 4.34
N VAL A 134 4.64 19.02 3.97
CA VAL A 134 6.07 18.76 4.19
C VAL A 134 6.94 19.63 3.29
N ALA A 135 6.55 19.78 2.02
CA ALA A 135 7.25 20.63 1.06
C ALA A 135 7.27 22.11 1.52
N HIS A 136 6.20 22.59 2.16
CA HIS A 136 6.14 23.95 2.69
C HIS A 136 7.03 24.15 3.93
N LEU A 137 7.16 23.13 4.79
CA LEU A 137 8.04 23.14 5.95
C LEU A 137 9.52 23.05 5.56
N GLN A 138 9.87 22.20 4.58
CA GLN A 138 11.24 22.08 4.08
C GLN A 138 11.73 23.35 3.35
N ASN A 139 10.83 24.13 2.75
CA ASN A 139 11.17 25.42 2.16
C ASN A 139 11.39 26.54 3.19
N LYS A 140 10.81 26.45 4.39
CA LYS A 140 11.08 27.43 5.48
C LYS A 140 12.44 27.22 6.17
N THR A 141 12.96 25.99 6.19
CA THR A 141 14.26 25.68 6.82
C THR A 141 15.46 25.89 5.88
N ARG A 142 15.21 26.13 4.59
CA ARG A 142 16.23 26.40 3.56
C ARG A 142 16.41 27.88 3.20
N ASP A 143 15.93 28.82 4.03
CA ASP A 143 16.28 30.23 3.84
C ASP A 143 17.70 30.51 4.38
N PRO A 144 18.72 30.72 3.51
CA PRO A 144 20.09 30.97 3.95
C PRO A 144 20.26 32.36 4.59
N PHE A 145 19.24 33.24 4.57
CA PHE A 145 19.37 34.62 5.01
C PHE A 145 19.23 34.85 6.53
N ARG A 146 18.82 33.86 7.32
CA ARG A 146 18.57 34.05 8.77
C ARG A 146 19.71 33.69 9.73
N LEU A 147 20.90 33.36 9.24
CA LEU A 147 22.08 33.07 10.09
C LEU A 147 23.07 34.24 10.24
N ARG A 148 22.78 35.44 9.72
CA ARG A 148 23.71 36.60 9.74
C ARG A 148 23.39 37.72 10.74
N GLN A 149 22.45 37.55 11.67
CA GLN A 149 22.09 38.63 12.61
C GLN A 149 22.51 38.42 14.08
N LEU A 150 23.26 37.37 14.44
CA LEU A 150 23.71 37.15 15.83
C LEU A 150 25.18 37.48 16.12
N SER A 151 25.88 38.25 15.28
CA SER A 151 27.29 38.60 15.51
C SER A 151 27.61 40.11 15.61
N LYS A 152 26.63 40.94 16.00
CA LYS A 152 26.88 42.38 16.24
C LYS A 152 26.10 42.94 17.41
N THR A 153 26.45 42.56 18.63
CA THR A 153 26.26 43.40 19.83
C THR A 153 27.21 42.93 20.93
N THR A 154 28.40 43.51 20.97
CA THR A 154 29.15 43.74 22.20
C THR A 154 29.98 45.00 21.98
N HIS A 155 29.61 46.04 22.71
CA HIS A 155 30.38 47.27 22.86
C HIS A 155 31.52 47.04 23.85
#